data_AF-A0A926C1P9-F1
#
_entry.id   AF-A0A926C1P9-F1
#
_cell.length_a   1.000
_cell.length_b   1.000
_cell.length_c   1.000
_cell.angle_alpha   90.00
_cell.angle_beta   90.00
_cell.angle_gamma   90.00
#
_symmetry.space_group_name_H-M   'P 1'
#
loop_
_entity.id
_entity.type
_entity.pdbx_description
1 polymer ?
#
loop_
_entity_poly.entity_id
_entity_poly.type
_entity_poly.pdbx_seq_one_letter_code
_entity_poly.pdbx_strand_id
1 'polypeptide(L)' 'MTLTHRQQQILDLIAAEQTTAQIAQALQLSVSTIETHRRNLFRKAGVGSVAGLVKE' A
#
# COMPACT_ATOMS: atom_id res chain seq x y z
N MET A 1 -12.98 -9.10 -1.65
CA MET A 1 -11.52 -9.05 -1.35
C MET A 1 -11.34 -8.66 0.11
N THR A 2 -10.50 -9.37 0.88
CA THR A 2 -10.20 -8.97 2.27
C THR A 2 -8.74 -8.57 2.37
N LEU A 3 -8.49 -7.28 2.61
CA LEU A 3 -7.16 -6.77 2.91
C LEU A 3 -6.78 -7.11 4.34
N THR A 4 -5.51 -7.42 4.58
CA THR A 4 -5.01 -7.53 5.95
C THR A 4 -4.90 -6.13 6.56
N HIS A 5 -4.84 -6.05 7.89
CA HIS A 5 -4.69 -4.77 8.59
C HIS A 5 -3.50 -3.94 8.07
N ARG A 6 -2.35 -4.57 7.82
CA ARG A 6 -1.18 -3.90 7.23
C ARG A 6 -1.42 -3.42 5.81
N GLN A 7 -2.14 -4.20 5.00
CA GLN A 7 -2.50 -3.81 3.64
C GLN A 7 -3.45 -2.61 3.62
N GLN A 8 -4.40 -2.56 4.58
CA GLN A 8 -5.29 -1.42 4.76
C GLN A 8 -4.51 -0.17 5.19
N GLN A 9 -3.63 -0.27 6.19
CA GLN A 9 -2.79 0.86 6.60
C GLN A 9 -1.95 1.42 5.44
N ILE A 10 -1.35 0.53 4.65
CA ILE A 10 -0.56 0.95 3.47
C ILE A 10 -1.46 1.61 2.43
N LEU A 11 -2.68 1.10 2.22
CA LEU A 11 -3.66 1.69 1.31
C LEU A 11 -4.06 3.11 1.75
N ASP A 12 -4.35 3.32 3.04
CA ASP A 12 -4.73 4.63 3.58
C ASP A 12 -3.59 5.65 3.40
N LEU A 13 -2.35 5.24 3.66
CA LEU A 13 -1.19 6.12 3.48
C LEU A 13 -0.91 6.40 1.99
N ILE A 14 -1.17 5.44 1.10
CA ILE A 14 -1.12 5.66 -0.36
C ILE A 14 -2.19 6.65 -0.80
N ALA A 15 -3.42 6.54 -0.26
CA ALA A 15 -4.51 7.46 -0.56
C ALA A 15 -4.21 8.87 -0.05
N ALA A 16 -3.44 9.00 1.04
CA ALA A 16 -2.86 10.25 1.51
C ALA A 16 -1.61 10.71 0.72
N GLU A 17 -1.40 10.19 -0.49
CA GLU A 17 -0.32 10.55 -1.41
C GLU A 17 1.10 10.33 -0.85
N GLN A 18 1.26 9.46 0.15
CA GLN A 18 2.58 9.18 0.70
C GLN A 18 3.44 8.31 -0.22
N THR A 19 4.71 8.66 -0.31
CA THR A 19 5.73 7.87 -1.01
C THR A 19 6.04 6.59 -0.25
N THR A 20 6.55 5.56 -0.94
CA THR A 20 6.97 4.29 -0.31
C THR A 20 7.96 4.50 0.83
N ALA A 21 8.86 5.49 0.72
CA ALA A 21 9.81 5.83 1.78
C ALA A 21 9.13 6.47 3.01
N GLN A 22 8.17 7.37 2.80
CA GLN A 22 7.37 7.95 3.89
C GLN A 22 6.54 6.89 4.61
N ILE A 23 5.90 5.99 3.86
CA ILE A 23 5.13 4.87 4.42
C ILE A 23 6.03 3.95 5.24
N ALA A 24 7.23 3.65 4.74
CA ALA A 24 8.22 2.84 5.44
C ALA A 24 8.61 3.48 6.77
N GLN A 25 8.85 4.80 6.78
CA GLN A 25 9.15 5.55 7.98
C GLN A 25 7.97 5.61 8.96
N ALA A 26 6.75 5.85 8.46
CA ALA A 26 5.53 5.91 9.26
C ALA A 26 5.19 4.56 9.92
N LEU A 27 5.47 3.45 9.24
CA LEU A 27 5.23 2.10 9.75
C LEU A 27 6.43 1.47 10.45
N GLN A 28 7.57 2.19 10.54
CA GLN A 28 8.84 1.71 11.08
C GLN A 28 9.31 0.40 10.42
N LEU A 29 9.19 0.33 9.09
CA LEU A 29 9.59 -0.81 8.27
C LEU A 29 10.62 -0.39 7.23
N SER A 30 11.29 -1.36 6.63
CA SER A 30 12.17 -1.09 5.50
C SER A 30 11.37 -0.75 4.23
N VAL A 31 11.95 0.07 3.36
CA VAL A 31 11.33 0.42 2.07
C VAL A 31 11.01 -0.82 1.25
N SER A 32 11.93 -1.81 1.21
CA SER A 32 11.74 -3.07 0.49
C SER A 32 10.60 -3.94 1.06
N THR A 33 10.37 -3.88 2.38
CA THR A 33 9.18 -4.49 3.01
C THR A 33 7.91 -3.83 2.48
N ILE A 34 7.85 -2.50 2.44
CA ILE A 34 6.68 -1.78 1.91
C ILE A 34 6.49 -2.06 0.41
N GLU A 35 7.55 -2.10 -0.39
CA GLU A 35 7.46 -2.46 -1.81
C GLU A 35 6.84 -3.85 -2.01
N THR A 36 7.22 -4.82 -1.18
CA THR A 36 6.64 -6.17 -1.20
C THR A 36 5.15 -6.14 -0.85
N HIS A 37 4.78 -5.42 0.21
CA HIS A 37 3.37 -5.27 0.58
C HIS A 37 2.55 -4.56 -0.50
N ARG A 38 3.08 -3.50 -1.11
CA ARG A 38 2.43 -2.78 -2.23
C ARG A 38 2.20 -3.70 -3.41
N ARG A 39 3.22 -4.46 -3.84
CA ARG A 39 3.08 -5.44 -4.93
C ARG A 39 1.97 -6.45 -4.64
N ASN A 40 1.95 -7.01 -3.43
CA ASN A 40 0.91 -7.96 -3.03
C ASN A 40 -0.47 -7.31 -2.94
N LEU A 41 -0.55 -6.06 -2.48
CA LEU A 41 -1.78 -5.26 -2.44
C LEU A 41 -2.34 -5.04 -3.86
N PHE A 42 -1.54 -4.53 -4.78
CA PHE A 42 -1.92 -4.33 -6.19
C PHE A 42 -2.36 -5.63 -6.86
N ARG A 43 -1.60 -6.71 -6.68
CA ARG A 43 -1.94 -8.04 -7.21
C ARG A 43 -3.28 -8.55 -6.66
N LYS A 44 -3.53 -8.33 -5.36
CA LYS A 44 -4.75 -8.81 -4.69
C LYS A 44 -5.98 -7.96 -5.02
N ALA A 45 -5.78 -6.66 -5.26
CA ALA A 45 -6.80 -5.74 -5.73
C ALA A 45 -7.07 -5.84 -7.25
N GLY A 46 -6.18 -6.50 -8.00
CA GLY A 46 -6.33 -6.63 -9.45
C GLY A 46 -6.11 -5.32 -10.22
N VAL A 47 -5.47 -4.33 -9.59
CA VAL A 47 -5.28 -2.99 -10.16
C VAL A 47 -3.80 -2.71 -10.40
N GLY A 48 -3.51 -2.06 -11.53
CA GLY A 48 -2.13 -1.75 -11.94
C GLY A 48 -1.62 -0.39 -11.43
N SER A 49 -2.47 0.41 -10.78
CA SER A 49 -2.11 1.77 -10.37
C SER A 49 -2.79 2.17 -9.07
N VAL A 50 -2.18 3.14 -8.38
CA VAL A 50 -2.71 3.74 -7.14
C VAL A 50 -4.13 4.28 -7.34
N ALA A 51 -4.40 4.91 -8.48
CA ALA A 51 -5.73 5.40 -8.80
C ALA A 51 -6.80 4.29 -8.86
N GLY A 52 -6.40 3.06 -9.19
CA GLY A 52 -7.28 1.89 -9.14
C GLY A 52 -7.51 1.36 -7.72
N LEU A 53 -6.62 1.66 -6.77
CA LEU A 53 -6.77 1.23 -5.37
C LEU A 53 -7.71 2.12 -4.55
N VAL A 54 -7.86 3.40 -4.93
CA VAL A 54 -8.58 4.42 -4.14
C VAL A 54 -10.05 4.58 -4.56
N LYS A 55 -10.50 3.88 -5.61
CA LYS A 55 -11.77 4.17 -6.30
C LYS A 55 -12.98 3.34 -5.84
N GLU A 56 -12.92 2.67 -4.70
CA GLU A 56 -13.98 1.77 -4.18
C GLU A 56 -14.41 2.13 -2.76
#